data_AF-A0A9E3LN56-F1
#
_entry.id   AF-A0A9E3LN56-F1
#
_cell.length_a   1.000
_cell.length_b   1.000
_cell.length_c   1.000
_cell.angle_alpha   90.00
_cell.angle_beta   90.00
_cell.angle_gamma   90.00
#
_symmetry.space_group_name_H-M   'P 1'
#
loop_
_entity.id
_entity.type
_entity.pdbx_description
1 polymer ?
#
loop_
_entity_poly.entity_id
_entity_poly.type
_entity_poly.pdbx_seq_one_letter_code
_entity_poly.pdbx_strand_id
1 'polypeptide(L)'
;MEDHPARDSAALASAQGGDAKAGTPQRYTRRLSDKVLVAFHHACDQGDFEVAEQLLHVLEMMLTRRPLTPDGTRRRNMESLVAAHERLWHLRHPESAEA
;
A
#
# COMPACT_ATOMS: atom_id res chain seq x y z
N MET A 1 -18.69 51.29 -11.30
CA MET A 1 -19.29 50.12 -10.64
C MET A 1 -19.02 48.93 -11.53
N GLU A 2 -17.77 48.47 -11.53
CA GLU A 2 -17.41 47.16 -12.05
C GLU A 2 -16.34 46.63 -11.09
N ASP A 3 -16.85 45.81 -10.18
CA ASP A 3 -16.14 45.00 -9.21
C ASP A 3 -15.52 43.83 -9.98
N HIS A 4 -14.20 43.63 -9.86
CA HIS A 4 -13.55 42.39 -10.31
C HIS A 4 -12.54 41.94 -9.25
N PRO A 5 -12.77 40.78 -8.62
CA PRO A 5 -12.08 40.38 -7.41
C PRO A 5 -10.68 39.80 -7.66
N ALA A 6 -9.83 40.00 -6.66
CA ALA A 6 -8.54 39.36 -6.49
C ALA A 6 -8.68 37.83 -6.53
N ARG A 7 -7.92 37.19 -7.43
CA ARG A 7 -7.82 35.73 -7.53
C ARG A 7 -6.48 35.27 -6.96
N ASP A 8 -6.59 34.66 -5.79
CA ASP A 8 -5.95 33.43 -5.35
C ASP A 8 -4.44 33.26 -5.50
N SER A 9 -3.77 33.38 -4.35
CA SER A 9 -2.59 32.59 -3.98
C SER A 9 -2.92 31.11 -4.01
N ALA A 10 -2.29 30.34 -4.89
CA ALA A 10 -2.21 28.89 -4.78
C ALA A 10 -0.84 28.39 -5.27
N ALA A 11 -0.04 27.97 -4.29
CA ALA A 11 0.98 26.93 -4.32
C ALA A 11 1.61 26.57 -5.68
N LEU A 12 2.85 27.04 -5.88
CA LEU A 12 3.81 26.41 -6.78
C LEU A 12 4.19 25.02 -6.22
N ALA A 13 3.46 24.00 -6.65
CA ALA A 13 3.93 22.62 -6.63
C ALA A 13 4.50 22.27 -8.01
N SER A 14 5.81 22.07 -8.09
CA SER A 14 6.54 21.52 -9.23
C SER A 14 7.65 20.66 -8.62
N ALA A 15 7.94 19.43 -9.04
CA ALA A 15 7.61 18.71 -10.25
C ALA A 15 7.62 17.21 -9.93
N GLN A 16 6.66 16.46 -10.48
CA GLN A 16 6.75 15.00 -10.50
C GLN A 16 6.98 14.58 -11.96
N GLY A 17 8.23 14.24 -12.27
CA GLY A 17 8.64 13.68 -13.55
C GLY A 17 8.00 12.31 -13.71
N GLY A 18 7.02 12.22 -14.61
CA GLY A 18 6.40 10.98 -15.01
C GLY A 18 7.23 10.28 -16.08
N ASP A 19 8.05 9.32 -15.67
CA ASP A 19 8.57 8.30 -16.59
C ASP A 19 7.44 7.30 -16.91
N ALA A 20 6.67 7.64 -17.94
CA ALA A 20 5.73 6.75 -18.59
C ALA A 20 6.49 5.64 -19.34
N LYS A 21 6.68 4.48 -18.71
CA LYS A 21 7.12 3.27 -19.41
C LYS A 21 5.91 2.57 -20.03
N ALA A 22 5.72 2.80 -21.32
CA ALA A 22 4.84 2.02 -22.19
C ALA A 22 5.29 0.55 -22.31
N GLY A 23 4.32 -0.36 -22.40
CA GLY A 23 4.48 -1.60 -23.17
C GLY A 23 4.48 -2.93 -22.38
N THR A 24 3.32 -3.36 -21.91
CA THR A 24 2.69 -4.66 -22.22
C THR A 24 1.25 -4.62 -21.70
N PRO A 25 0.24 -5.19 -22.39
CA PRO A 25 -1.02 -5.50 -21.73
C PRO A 25 -0.76 -6.70 -20.84
N GLN A 26 -0.06 -6.48 -19.73
CA GLN A 26 0.06 -7.48 -18.68
C GLN A 26 -1.36 -7.71 -18.23
N ARG A 27 -1.90 -8.89 -18.57
CA ARG A 27 -3.12 -9.43 -18.00
C ARG A 27 -2.90 -9.48 -16.50
N TYR A 28 -3.10 -8.36 -15.83
CA TYR A 28 -2.94 -8.17 -14.40
C TYR A 28 -4.17 -8.80 -13.75
N THR A 29 -4.29 -10.12 -13.93
CA THR A 29 -5.04 -10.89 -12.95
C THR A 29 -4.28 -10.62 -11.66
N ARG A 30 -4.86 -9.82 -10.75
CA ARG A 30 -4.22 -9.48 -9.47
C ARG A 30 -3.57 -10.74 -8.92
N ARG A 31 -2.27 -10.70 -8.64
CA ARG A 31 -1.55 -11.86 -8.11
C ARG A 31 -2.27 -12.29 -6.83
N LEU A 32 -2.17 -13.57 -6.46
CA LEU A 32 -2.79 -14.03 -5.22
C LEU A 32 -2.31 -13.18 -4.02
N SER A 33 -1.04 -12.74 -4.02
CA SER A 33 -0.50 -11.81 -3.01
C SER A 33 -1.27 -10.49 -2.96
N ASP A 34 -1.59 -9.91 -4.12
CA ASP A 34 -2.31 -8.63 -4.21
C ASP A 34 -3.75 -8.80 -3.72
N LYS A 35 -4.37 -9.95 -3.99
CA LYS A 35 -5.70 -10.28 -3.49
C LYS A 35 -5.70 -10.45 -1.97
N VAL A 36 -4.69 -11.13 -1.43
CA VAL A 36 -4.53 -11.31 0.03
C VAL A 36 -4.30 -9.96 0.70
N LEU A 37 -3.48 -9.09 0.11
CA LEU A 37 -3.22 -7.74 0.65
C LEU A 37 -4.50 -6.87 0.66
N VAL A 38 -5.30 -6.93 -0.41
CA VAL A 38 -6.59 -6.23 -0.46
C VAL A 38 -7.55 -6.77 0.60
N ALA A 39 -7.64 -8.10 0.77
CA ALA A 39 -8.47 -8.71 1.80
C ALA A 39 -8.00 -8.34 3.21
N PHE A 40 -6.68 -8.27 3.43
CA PHE A 40 -6.08 -7.83 4.68
C PHE A 40 -6.52 -6.40 5.03
N HIS A 41 -6.39 -5.46 4.09
CA HIS A 41 -6.84 -4.08 4.31
C HIS A 41 -8.34 -4.01 4.62
N HIS A 42 -9.14 -4.80 3.90
CA HIS A 42 -10.57 -4.85 4.15
C HIS A 42 -10.91 -5.38 5.56
N ALA A 43 -10.22 -6.42 6.02
CA ALA A 43 -10.37 -6.94 7.38
C ALA A 43 -9.96 -5.89 8.44
N CYS A 44 -8.86 -5.16 8.21
CA CYS A 44 -8.46 -4.03 9.05
C CYS A 44 -9.55 -2.95 9.14
N ASP A 45 -10.13 -2.57 8.00
CA ASP A 45 -11.17 -1.53 7.94
C ASP A 45 -12.48 -1.97 8.61
N GLN A 46 -12.74 -3.28 8.70
CA GLN A 46 -13.85 -3.85 9.45
C GLN A 46 -13.57 -4.05 10.95
N GLY A 47 -12.32 -3.87 11.39
CA GLY A 47 -11.89 -4.20 12.76
C GLY A 47 -11.76 -5.70 13.04
N ASP A 48 -11.81 -6.55 12.00
CA ASP A 48 -11.63 -7.99 12.12
C ASP A 48 -10.13 -8.34 12.13
N PHE A 49 -9.52 -8.15 13.31
CA PHE A 49 -8.08 -8.27 13.45
C PHE A 49 -7.57 -9.72 13.42
N GLU A 50 -8.40 -10.70 13.78
CA GLU A 50 -8.06 -12.12 13.72
C GLU A 50 -7.93 -12.56 12.26
N VAL A 51 -8.91 -12.21 11.42
CA VAL A 51 -8.84 -12.46 9.98
C VAL A 51 -7.68 -11.71 9.33
N ALA A 52 -7.43 -10.46 9.72
CA ALA A 52 -6.30 -9.68 9.22
C ALA A 52 -4.95 -10.37 9.52
N GLU A 53 -4.74 -10.86 10.74
CA GLU A 53 -3.51 -11.57 11.12
C GLU A 53 -3.33 -12.87 10.35
N GLN A 54 -4.40 -13.65 10.19
CA GLN A 54 -4.35 -14.88 9.43
C GLN A 54 -3.99 -14.64 7.95
N LEU A 55 -4.55 -13.59 7.34
CA LEU A 55 -4.24 -13.18 5.97
C LEU A 55 -2.78 -12.69 5.84
N LEU A 56 -2.29 -11.95 6.82
CA LEU A 56 -0.92 -11.45 6.85
C LEU A 56 0.10 -12.59 6.95
N HIS A 57 -0.18 -13.61 7.78
CA HIS A 57 0.65 -14.81 7.85
C HIS A 57 0.66 -15.59 6.53
N VAL A 58 -0.48 -15.69 5.84
CA VAL A 58 -0.54 -16.30 4.51
C VAL A 58 0.31 -15.51 3.50
N LEU A 59 0.22 -14.18 3.52
CA LEU A 59 1.04 -13.32 2.65
C LEU A 59 2.54 -13.52 2.92
N GLU A 60 2.96 -13.50 4.18
CA GLU A 60 4.34 -13.75 4.60
C GLU A 60 4.83 -15.11 4.08
N MET A 61 4.06 -16.18 4.29
CA MET A 61 4.40 -17.51 3.77
C MET A 61 4.58 -17.50 2.25
N MET A 62 3.71 -16.82 1.51
CA MET A 62 3.81 -16.74 0.06
C MET A 62 5.07 -16.00 -0.41
N LEU A 63 5.48 -14.96 0.31
CA LEU A 63 6.62 -14.12 -0.07
C LEU A 63 7.97 -14.69 0.38
N THR A 64 8.00 -15.56 1.39
CA THR A 64 9.23 -16.11 1.98
C THR A 64 9.55 -17.54 1.52
N ARG A 65 8.55 -18.33 1.08
CA ARG A 65 8.73 -19.76 0.73
C ARG A 65 9.59 -20.05 -0.50
N ARG A 66 9.84 -19.09 -1.41
CA ARG A 66 10.71 -19.31 -2.57
C ARG A 66 11.54 -18.07 -2.88
N PRO A 67 12.87 -18.19 -3.04
CA PRO A 67 13.65 -17.12 -3.65
C PRO A 67 13.20 -17.01 -5.11
N LEU A 68 12.26 -16.11 -5.38
CA LEU A 68 12.21 -15.45 -6.67
C LEU A 68 13.58 -14.76 -6.79
N THR A 69 14.25 -14.94 -7.92
CA THR A 69 15.52 -14.31 -8.26
C THR A 69 15.66 -12.92 -7.64
N PRO A 70 16.82 -12.55 -7.08
CA PRO A 70 17.01 -11.23 -6.49
C PRO A 70 16.71 -10.17 -7.56
N ASP A 71 15.55 -9.54 -7.42
CA ASP A 71 15.01 -8.58 -8.37
C ASP A 71 14.19 -7.54 -7.60
N GLY A 72 14.02 -6.35 -8.19
CA GLY A 72 13.30 -5.22 -7.60
C GLY A 72 11.88 -5.56 -7.12
N THR A 73 11.26 -6.58 -7.72
CA THR A 73 9.97 -7.14 -7.27
C THR A 73 10.03 -7.68 -5.84
N ARG A 74 11.11 -8.38 -5.44
CA ARG A 74 11.25 -8.94 -4.09
C ARG A 74 11.35 -7.84 -3.04
N ARG A 75 12.12 -6.79 -3.32
CA ARG A 75 12.27 -5.64 -2.42
C ARG A 75 10.93 -4.96 -2.18
N ARG A 76 10.20 -4.62 -3.25
CA ARG A 76 8.86 -4.00 -3.15
C ARG A 76 7.87 -4.87 -2.39
N ASN A 77 7.89 -6.19 -2.61
CA ASN A 77 7.02 -7.11 -1.89
C ASN A 77 7.34 -7.14 -0.39
N MET A 78 8.63 -7.09 -0.01
CA MET A 78 9.04 -7.06 1.39
C MET A 78 8.67 -5.75 2.06
N GLU A 79 8.87 -4.61 1.38
CA GLU A 79 8.43 -3.29 1.85
C GLU A 79 6.90 -3.28 2.06
N SER A 80 6.14 -3.89 1.15
CA SER A 80 4.67 -4.01 1.28
C SER A 80 4.26 -4.89 2.47
N LEU A 81 5.00 -5.98 2.73
CA LEU A 81 4.75 -6.85 3.87
C LEU A 81 5.03 -6.14 5.21
N VAL A 82 6.13 -5.40 5.29
CA VAL A 82 6.49 -4.61 6.48
C VAL A 82 5.42 -3.56 6.77
N ALA A 83 5.01 -2.78 5.76
CA ALA A 83 3.96 -1.78 5.93
C ALA A 83 2.61 -2.38 6.39
N ALA A 84 2.31 -3.62 5.97
CA ALA A 84 1.12 -4.33 6.43
C ALA A 84 1.23 -4.75 7.92
N HIS A 85 2.39 -5.23 8.36
CA HIS A 85 2.65 -5.50 9.78
C HIS A 85 2.52 -4.24 10.64
N GLU A 86 3.12 -3.14 10.23
CA GLU A 86 3.04 -1.86 10.93
C GLU A 86 1.59 -1.39 11.06
N ARG A 87 0.81 -1.47 9.97
CA ARG A 87 -0.62 -1.11 10.02
C ARG A 87 -1.38 -1.94 11.04
N LEU A 88 -1.22 -3.26 11.04
CA LEU A 88 -1.93 -4.13 11.99
C LEU A 88 -1.51 -3.83 13.43
N TRP A 89 -0.21 -3.58 13.66
CA TRP A 89 0.30 -3.21 14.97
C TRP A 89 -0.37 -1.95 15.52
N HIS A 90 -0.41 -0.87 14.73
CA HIS A 90 -1.03 0.39 15.13
C HIS A 90 -2.53 0.26 15.40
N LEU A 91 -3.24 -0.58 14.65
CA LEU A 91 -4.67 -0.83 14.87
C LEU A 91 -4.95 -1.61 16.16
N ARG A 92 -4.02 -2.48 16.60
CA ARG A 92 -4.15 -3.24 17.85
C ARG A 92 -3.66 -2.48 19.09
N HIS A 93 -2.78 -1.50 18.91
CA HIS A 93 -2.17 -0.72 20.00
C HIS A 93 -2.39 0.79 19.76
N PRO A 94 -3.64 1.27 19.83
CA PRO A 94 -3.94 2.68 19.62
C PRO A 94 -3.18 3.60 20.60
N GLU A 95 -2.88 3.12 21.82
CA GLU A 95 -2.10 3.85 22.83
C GLU A 95 -0.62 4.09 22.44
N SER A 96 -0.09 3.33 21.48
CA SER A 96 1.30 3.49 21.02
C SER A 96 1.45 4.57 19.95
N ALA A 97 0.35 5.14 19.45
CA ALA A 97 0.37 6.19 18.42
C ALA A 97 0.45 7.62 19.00
N GLU A 98 0.27 7.78 20.33
CA GLU A 98 0.21 9.08 21.00
C GLU A 98 1.47 9.43 21.85
N ALA A 99 2.53 8.62 21.79
CA ALA A 99 3.79 8.82 22.52
C ALA A 99 4.91 9.35 21.61
#